data_AF-A0A5M8SJA3-F1
#
_entry.id   AF-A0A5M8SJA3-F1
#
_cell.length_a   1.000
_cell.length_b   1.000
_cell.length_c   1.000
_cell.angle_alpha   90.00
_cell.angle_beta   90.00
_cell.angle_gamma   90.00
#
_symmetry.space_group_name_H-M   'P 1'
#
loop_
_entity.id
_entity.type
_entity.pdbx_description
1 polymer ?
#
loop_
_entity_poly.entity_id
_entity_poly.type
_entity_poly.pdbx_seq_one_letter_code
_entity_poly.pdbx_strand_id
1 'polypeptide(L)'
;MNLDLRNPMGLMFSIIGVILTGFGAATNGRVDLYARSLGVNANLWWGIVLLVFGQLMFHLGRRSQKRLASLPPEPVDENAPRRGH
;
A
#
# COMPACT_ATOMS: atom_id res chain seq x y z
N MET A 1 -11.32 -16.00 -8.23
CA MET A 1 -9.90 -15.65 -7.97
C MET A 1 -9.90 -14.62 -6.85
N ASN A 2 -9.52 -15.00 -5.63
CA ASN A 2 -9.48 -14.06 -4.50
C ASN A 2 -8.27 -13.13 -4.71
N LEU A 3 -8.50 -11.97 -5.34
CA LEU A 3 -7.50 -10.93 -5.48
C LEU A 3 -7.15 -10.47 -4.07
N ASP A 4 -5.98 -10.88 -3.59
CA ASP A 4 -5.44 -10.48 -2.30
C ASP A 4 -5.32 -8.95 -2.28
N LEU A 5 -6.31 -8.29 -1.66
CA LEU A 5 -6.46 -6.83 -1.66
C LEU A 5 -5.25 -6.13 -1.02
N ARG A 6 -4.40 -6.88 -0.31
CA ARG A 6 -3.17 -6.38 0.29
C ARG A 6 -2.22 -5.76 -0.72
N ASN A 7 -2.09 -6.37 -1.90
CA ASN A 7 -1.16 -5.91 -2.91
C ASN A 7 -1.60 -4.59 -3.59
N PRO A 8 -2.86 -4.44 -4.06
CA PRO A 8 -3.34 -3.16 -4.59
C PRO A 8 -3.41 -2.07 -3.53
N MET A 9 -3.83 -2.38 -2.29
CA MET A 9 -3.85 -1.40 -1.20
C MET A 9 -2.44 -0.86 -0.89
N GLY A 10 -1.45 -1.74 -0.74
CA GLY A 10 -0.06 -1.32 -0.50
C GLY A 10 0.51 -0.44 -1.61
N LEU A 11 0.20 -0.76 -2.86
CA LEU A 11 0.61 0.05 -4.02
C LEU A 11 0.02 1.46 -3.99
N MET A 12 -1.28 1.58 -3.70
CA MET A 12 -1.94 2.89 -3.63
C MET A 12 -1.36 3.76 -2.51
N PHE A 13 -1.13 3.20 -1.32
CA PHE A 13 -0.51 3.94 -0.22
C PHE A 13 0.93 4.38 -0.54
N SER A 14 1.72 3.54 -1.21
CA SER A 14 3.07 3.93 -1.64
C SER A 14 3.05 5.07 -2.66
N ILE A 15 2.17 5.03 -3.67
CA ILE A 15 2.05 6.09 -4.68
C ILE A 15 1.65 7.41 -4.02
N ILE A 16 0.63 7.39 -3.16
CA ILE A 16 0.17 8.58 -2.45
C ILE A 16 1.28 9.12 -1.52
N GLY A 17 1.97 8.25 -0.78
CA GLY A 17 3.08 8.64 0.09
C GLY A 17 4.24 9.30 -0.67
N VAL A 18 4.58 8.81 -1.88
CA VAL A 18 5.60 9.40 -2.75
C VAL A 18 5.20 10.80 -3.20
N ILE A 19 3.95 10.95 -3.65
CA ILE A 19 3.42 12.26 -4.08
C ILE A 19 3.45 13.24 -2.90
N LEU A 20 2.99 12.83 -1.72
CA LEU A 20 2.90 13.68 -0.54
C LEU A 20 4.29 14.08 -0.01
N THR A 21 5.23 13.14 -0.01
CA THR A 21 6.63 13.37 0.38
C THR A 21 7.34 14.29 -0.61
N GLY A 22 7.16 14.07 -1.92
CA GLY A 22 7.72 14.92 -2.97
C GLY A 22 7.15 16.33 -2.92
N PHE A 23 5.84 16.46 -2.71
CA PHE A 23 5.18 17.75 -2.51
C PHE A 23 5.71 18.47 -1.26
N GLY A 24 5.79 17.76 -0.12
CA GLY A 24 6.34 18.28 1.12
C GLY A 24 7.79 18.74 0.97
N ALA A 25 8.63 17.97 0.28
CA ALA A 25 10.02 18.33 0.02
C ALA A 25 10.13 19.57 -0.89
N ALA A 26 9.33 19.64 -1.95
CA ALA A 26 9.30 20.78 -2.88
C ALA A 26 8.77 22.06 -2.20
N THR A 27 7.89 21.94 -1.21
CA THR A 27 7.32 23.10 -0.50
C THR A 27 8.11 23.51 0.74
N ASN A 28 9.10 22.74 1.19
CA ASN A 28 9.84 22.93 2.46
C ASN A 28 10.49 24.33 2.65
N GLY A 29 10.75 25.07 1.56
CA GLY A 29 11.29 26.44 1.62
C GLY A 29 10.25 27.57 1.66
N ARG A 30 8.94 27.28 1.54
CA ARG A 30 7.88 28.30 1.52
C ARG A 30 7.33 28.55 2.92
N VAL A 31 7.99 29.47 3.64
CA VAL A 31 7.64 29.89 5.01
C VAL A 31 6.17 30.31 5.14
N ASP A 32 5.60 30.94 4.11
CA ASP A 32 4.21 31.42 4.10
C ASP A 32 3.16 30.30 4.17
N LEU A 33 3.48 29.10 3.68
CA LEU A 33 2.56 27.95 3.71
C LEU A 33 2.55 27.23 5.07
N TYR A 34 3.64 27.30 5.84
CA TYR A 34 3.77 26.59 7.11
C TYR A 34 3.44 27.44 8.34
N ALA A 35 3.13 28.73 8.15
CA ALA A 35 2.68 29.62 9.22
C ALA A 35 1.43 29.08 9.96
N ARG A 36 0.58 28.32 9.26
CA ARG A 36 -0.63 27.70 9.83
C ARG A 36 -0.35 26.37 10.57
N SER A 37 0.86 25.85 10.42
CA SER A 37 1.30 24.53 10.93
C SER A 37 2.41 24.66 11.99
N LEU A 38 2.55 25.82 12.64
CA LEU A 38 3.65 26.11 13.57
C LEU A 38 5.06 26.02 12.93
N GLY A 39 5.18 26.20 11.61
CA GLY A 39 6.44 26.05 10.88
C GLY A 39 6.84 24.60 10.60
N VAL A 40 5.98 23.63 10.91
CA VAL A 40 6.25 22.20 10.69
C VAL A 40 5.70 21.75 9.34
N ASN A 41 6.54 21.05 8.58
CA ASN A 41 6.18 20.46 7.30
C ASN A 41 5.37 19.16 7.48
N ALA A 42 4.11 19.30 7.85
CA ALA A 42 3.20 18.18 8.09
C ALA A 42 3.05 17.26 6.87
N ASN A 43 3.05 17.82 5.66
CA ASN A 43 2.95 17.04 4.41
C ASN A 43 4.17 16.13 4.21
N LEU A 44 5.36 16.60 4.54
CA LEU A 44 6.57 15.79 4.47
C LEU A 44 6.58 14.68 5.52
N TRP A 45 6.27 15.01 6.78
CA TRP A 45 6.25 14.02 7.86
C TRP A 45 5.18 12.94 7.66
N TRP A 46 3.93 13.34 7.38
CA TRP A 46 2.86 12.39 7.09
C TRP A 46 3.08 11.66 5.77
N GLY A 47 3.69 12.32 4.78
CA GLY A 47 4.12 11.70 3.53
C GLY A 47 5.08 10.55 3.80
N ILE A 48 6.14 10.79 4.59
CA ILE A 48 7.13 9.77 4.96
C ILE A 48 6.47 8.62 5.71
N VAL A 49 5.61 8.90 6.69
CA VAL A 49 4.88 7.86 7.44
C VAL A 49 4.03 6.99 6.51
N LEU A 50 3.28 7.60 5.59
CA LEU A 50 2.47 6.88 4.60
C LEU A 50 3.33 6.08 3.62
N LEU A 51 4.48 6.62 3.21
CA LEU A 51 5.42 5.94 2.31
C LEU A 51 6.01 4.70 2.95
N VAL A 52 6.49 4.81 4.20
CA VAL A 52 7.03 3.68 4.98
C VAL A 52 5.95 2.62 5.19
N PHE A 53 4.74 3.04 5.55
CA PHE A 53 3.62 2.12 5.74
C PHE A 53 3.24 1.39 4.45
N GLY A 54 3.06 2.10 3.34
CA GLY A 54 2.75 1.52 2.02
C GLY A 54 3.82 0.55 1.55
N GLN A 55 5.10 0.92 1.71
CA GLN A 55 6.25 0.09 1.36
C GLN A 55 6.26 -1.23 2.16
N LEU A 56 6.04 -1.15 3.48
CA LEU A 56 5.96 -2.34 4.34
C LEU A 56 4.83 -3.28 3.90
N MET A 57 3.65 -2.72 3.64
CA MET A 57 2.45 -3.44 3.21
C MET A 57 2.66 -4.11 1.84
N PHE A 58 3.29 -3.41 0.90
CA PHE A 58 3.64 -3.94 -0.43
C PHE A 58 4.66 -5.08 -0.35
N HIS A 59 5.71 -4.96 0.47
CA HIS A 59 6.69 -6.03 0.66
C HIS A 59 6.07 -7.28 1.31
N LEU A 60 5.18 -7.11 2.30
CA LEU A 60 4.42 -8.21 2.91
C LEU A 60 3.46 -8.87 1.92
N GLY A 61 2.78 -8.10 1.08
CA GLY A 61 1.92 -8.58 -0.01
C GLY A 61 2.67 -9.44 -1.02
N ARG A 62 3.82 -8.97 -1.52
CA ARG A 62 4.67 -9.74 -2.44
C ARG A 62 5.17 -11.05 -1.83
N ARG A 63 5.48 -11.08 -0.52
CA ARG A 63 5.85 -12.32 0.17
C ARG A 63 4.68 -13.31 0.28
N SER A 64 3.47 -12.82 0.56
CA SER A 64 2.26 -13.63 0.65
C SER A 64 1.91 -14.31 -0.68
N GLN A 65 1.99 -13.56 -1.78
CA GLN A 65 1.72 -14.07 -3.13
C GLN A 65 2.70 -15.17 -3.55
N LYS A 66 4.00 -15.03 -3.23
CA LYS A 66 4.99 -16.08 -3.48
C LYS A 66 4.67 -17.38 -2.72
N ARG A 67 4.11 -17.27 -1.51
CA ARG A 67 3.71 -18.43 -0.70
C ARG A 67 2.47 -19.12 -1.27
N LEU A 68 1.47 -18.36 -1.74
CA LEU A 68 0.29 -18.94 -2.40
C LEU A 68 0.65 -19.63 -3.72
N ALA A 69 1.54 -19.04 -4.52
CA ALA A 69 1.98 -19.64 -5.78
C ALA A 69 2.74 -20.98 -5.59
N SER A 70 3.31 -21.21 -4.41
CA SER A 70 3.99 -22.47 -4.06
C SER A 70 3.06 -23.56 -3.53
N LEU A 71 1.77 -23.27 -3.31
CA LEU A 71 0.83 -24.30 -2.87
C LEU A 71 0.48 -25.20 -4.06
N PRO A 72 0.51 -26.55 -3.88
CA PRO A 72 -0.04 -27.46 -4.87
C PRO A 72 -1.50 -27.09 -5.18
N PRO A 73 -1.95 -27.20 -6.44
CA PRO A 73 -3.34 -26.94 -6.79
C PRO A 73 -4.24 -27.79 -5.88
N GLU A 74 -5.30 -27.16 -5.33
CA GLU A 74 -6.26 -27.91 -4.53
C GLU A 74 -6.78 -29.10 -5.33
N PRO A 75 -6.81 -30.31 -4.75
CA PRO A 75 -7.40 -31.45 -5.43
C PRO A 75 -8.86 -31.11 -5.72
N VAL A 76 -9.22 -31.14 -7.00
CA VAL A 76 -10.61 -30.99 -7.42
C VAL A 76 -11.40 -32.15 -6.81
N ASP A 77 -12.24 -31.85 -5.82
CA ASP A 77 -13.15 -32.84 -5.25
C ASP A 77 -14.23 -33.16 -6.30
N GLU A 78 -14.01 -34.23 -7.05
CA GLU A 78 -14.90 -34.73 -8.09
C GLU A 78 -16.29 -35.11 -7.55
N ASN A 79 -16.40 -35.36 -6.24
CA ASN A 79 -17.65 -35.72 -5.56
C ASN A 79 -18.35 -34.52 -4.90
N ALA A 80 -17.78 -33.32 -4.98
CA ALA A 80 -18.41 -32.13 -4.42
C ALA A 80 -19.75 -31.88 -5.13
N PRO A 81 -20.88 -31.75 -4.39
CA PRO A 81 -22.19 -31.55 -4.99
C PRO A 81 -22.14 -30.28 -5.84
N ARG A 82 -22.32 -30.45 -7.16
CA ARG A 82 -22.39 -29.33 -8.11
C ARG A 82 -23.55 -28.43 -7.70
N ARG A 83 -23.25 -27.39 -6.92
CA ARG A 83 -24.20 -26.34 -6.56
C ARG A 83 -24.44 -25.46 -7.79
N GLY A 84 -25.23 -26.00 -8.71
CA GLY A 84 -25.84 -25.24 -9.80
C GLY A 84 -26.99 -24.41 -9.24
N HIS A 85 -26.99 -23.12 -9.57
CA HIS A 85 -28.16 -22.26 -9.56
C HIS A 85 -28.56 -22.03 -11.02
#